data_AF-A0A3N4GZJ0-F1
#
_entry.id   AF-A0A3N4GZJ0-F1
#
_cell.length_a   1.000
_cell.length_b   1.000
_cell.length_c   1.000
_cell.angle_alpha   90.00
_cell.angle_beta   90.00
_cell.angle_gamma   90.00
#
_symmetry.space_group_name_H-M   'P 1'
#
loop_
_entity.id
_entity.type
_entity.pdbx_description
1 polymer ?
#
loop_
_entity_poly.entity_id
_entity_poly.type
_entity_poly.pdbx_seq_one_letter_code
_entity_poly.pdbx_strand_id
1 'polypeptide(L)'
;MKKPIRNPEIEAMVEAVESDSNIDLKVPEKLINPHPLVVGMKYPKPQSTKFNTSSNKIFNEGETLDFSVSKKNLQRAMLILDTFIKAVEKRGHSVVNKEGSTYVINSGEPLRIRFWEKSRYIENHDNKWSFRDTELTGELFIQYFKISNYVERQWGDTAHTKLEDKLARVIGSLEYFGKKEHEERLEREAYWKQQREKEAIQKELNARKQTEFNSFKTLLSQSLRYEKAQAIRAFVSHIEANPHLTIEGTYNLQEWMSWARAKADWYDPTVESKDEVLSPFGEFHEDLLFGKKEIDGYNLSNL
;
A
#
# COMPACT_ATOMS: atom_id res chain seq x y z
N MET A 1 -21.69 -23.73 29.61
CA MET A 1 -21.07 -22.89 28.57
C MET A 1 -22.11 -21.91 28.05
N LYS A 2 -21.91 -20.58 28.22
CA LYS A 2 -22.76 -19.58 27.56
C LYS A 2 -22.54 -19.73 26.04
N LYS A 3 -23.61 -19.95 25.27
CA LYS A 3 -23.54 -19.89 23.80
C LYS A 3 -22.88 -18.55 23.42
N PRO A 4 -21.95 -18.52 22.45
CA PRO A 4 -21.32 -17.27 22.04
C PRO A 4 -22.40 -16.25 21.68
N ILE A 5 -22.21 -15.01 22.14
CA ILE A 5 -23.11 -13.90 21.83
C ILE A 5 -23.09 -13.75 20.30
N ARG A 6 -24.23 -14.04 19.68
CA ARG A 6 -24.41 -13.88 18.24
C ARG A 6 -24.49 -12.39 17.94
N ASN A 7 -23.78 -11.93 16.91
CA ASN A 7 -23.82 -10.53 16.49
C ASN A 7 -25.27 -10.21 16.04
N PRO A 8 -25.98 -9.29 16.72
CA PRO A 8 -27.39 -9.02 16.46
C PRO A 8 -27.64 -8.50 15.03
N GLU A 9 -26.69 -7.75 14.47
CA GLU A 9 -26.81 -7.24 13.09
C GLU A 9 -26.71 -8.37 12.07
N ILE A 10 -25.84 -9.35 12.31
CA ILE A 10 -25.78 -10.55 11.46
C ILE A 10 -27.08 -11.35 11.60
N GLU A 11 -27.62 -11.53 12.82
CA GLU A 11 -28.90 -12.26 12.98
C GLU A 11 -30.04 -11.56 12.24
N ALA A 12 -30.12 -10.21 12.31
CA ALA A 12 -31.13 -9.44 11.59
C ALA A 12 -31.03 -9.61 10.07
N MET A 13 -29.82 -9.60 9.51
CA MET A 13 -29.61 -9.88 8.08
C MET A 13 -30.01 -11.30 7.71
N VAL A 14 -29.72 -12.28 8.56
CA VAL A 14 -30.10 -13.68 8.32
C VAL A 14 -31.60 -13.85 8.35
N GLU A 15 -32.30 -13.26 9.32
CA GLU A 15 -33.76 -13.28 9.40
C GLU A 15 -34.40 -12.59 8.18
N ALA A 16 -33.82 -11.49 7.70
CA ALA A 16 -34.24 -10.82 6.47
C ALA A 16 -34.02 -11.66 5.21
N VAL A 17 -33.09 -12.62 5.23
CA VAL A 17 -32.91 -13.60 4.15
C VAL A 17 -33.90 -14.75 4.30
N GLU A 18 -34.11 -15.27 5.52
CA GLU A 18 -35.05 -16.37 5.78
C GLU A 18 -36.51 -15.99 5.50
N SER A 19 -36.87 -14.72 5.68
CA SER A 19 -38.23 -14.19 5.45
C SER A 19 -38.47 -13.66 4.03
N ASP A 20 -37.45 -13.64 3.16
CA ASP A 20 -37.58 -13.12 1.79
C ASP A 20 -38.31 -14.11 0.88
N SER A 21 -39.56 -13.78 0.53
CA SER A 21 -40.39 -14.61 -0.34
C SER A 21 -39.93 -14.67 -1.80
N ASN A 22 -38.99 -13.82 -2.22
CA ASN A 22 -38.53 -13.78 -3.61
C ASN A 22 -37.46 -14.83 -3.91
N ILE A 23 -36.79 -15.34 -2.88
CA ILE A 23 -35.73 -16.34 -3.00
C ILE A 23 -36.24 -17.73 -2.60
N ASP A 24 -35.63 -18.76 -3.17
CA ASP A 24 -35.82 -20.14 -2.74
C ASP A 24 -34.44 -20.70 -2.38
N LEU A 25 -34.27 -21.05 -1.10
CA LEU A 25 -33.03 -21.60 -0.57
C LEU A 25 -33.06 -23.13 -0.48
N LYS A 26 -34.16 -23.77 -0.91
CA LYS A 26 -34.25 -25.22 -0.96
C LYS A 26 -33.40 -25.74 -2.11
N VAL A 27 -32.28 -26.36 -1.76
CA VAL A 27 -31.39 -26.97 -2.76
C VAL A 27 -32.12 -28.14 -3.45
N PRO A 28 -32.25 -28.14 -4.78
CA PRO A 28 -32.95 -29.19 -5.51
C PRO A 28 -32.10 -30.46 -5.61
N GLU A 29 -32.73 -31.59 -5.97
CA GLU A 29 -32.00 -32.85 -6.20
C GLU A 29 -31.25 -32.87 -7.55
N LYS A 30 -31.66 -32.02 -8.50
CA LYS A 30 -31.10 -31.93 -9.85
C LYS A 30 -31.01 -30.46 -10.28
N LEU A 31 -30.01 -30.15 -11.10
CA LEU A 31 -29.85 -28.82 -11.69
C LEU A 31 -30.90 -28.60 -12.77
N ILE A 32 -31.62 -27.49 -12.69
CA ILE A 32 -32.56 -27.02 -13.70
C ILE A 32 -32.15 -25.61 -14.07
N ASN A 33 -31.83 -25.38 -15.35
CA ASN A 33 -31.30 -24.11 -15.85
C ASN A 33 -30.16 -23.55 -14.95
N PRO A 34 -29.04 -24.27 -14.83
CA PRO A 34 -27.94 -23.86 -13.95
C PRO A 34 -27.33 -22.53 -14.36
N HIS A 35 -26.91 -21.73 -13.38
CA HIS A 35 -26.22 -20.47 -13.59
C HIS A 35 -24.92 -20.69 -14.41
N PRO A 36 -24.53 -19.78 -15.34
CA PRO A 36 -23.33 -19.96 -16.17
C PRO A 36 -22.05 -20.27 -15.38
N LEU A 37 -21.85 -19.60 -14.24
CA LEU A 37 -20.70 -19.85 -13.35
C LEU A 37 -20.67 -21.28 -12.77
N VAL A 38 -21.83 -21.94 -12.66
CA VAL A 38 -21.97 -23.33 -12.21
C VAL A 38 -21.79 -24.29 -13.38
N VAL A 39 -22.30 -23.97 -14.57
CA VAL A 39 -22.09 -24.77 -15.80
C VAL A 39 -20.61 -24.97 -16.10
N GLY A 40 -19.79 -23.98 -15.76
CA GLY A 40 -18.33 -24.06 -15.88
C GLY A 40 -17.66 -25.06 -14.95
N MET A 41 -18.31 -25.48 -13.86
CA MET A 41 -17.75 -26.44 -12.91
C MET A 41 -17.69 -27.85 -13.53
N LYS A 42 -16.49 -28.33 -13.86
CA LYS A 42 -16.28 -29.63 -14.51
C LYS A 42 -15.09 -30.37 -13.90
N TYR A 43 -15.10 -31.70 -14.02
CA TYR A 43 -13.94 -32.52 -13.70
C TYR A 43 -12.94 -32.46 -14.87
N PRO A 44 -11.69 -32.03 -14.66
CA PRO A 44 -10.72 -31.95 -15.74
C PRO A 44 -10.35 -33.35 -16.24
N LYS A 45 -10.01 -33.46 -17.53
CA LYS A 45 -9.53 -34.73 -18.10
C LYS A 45 -8.17 -35.07 -17.46
N PRO A 46 -7.80 -36.37 -17.32
CA PRO A 46 -6.58 -36.81 -16.62
C PRO A 46 -5.26 -36.21 -17.12
N GLN A 47 -5.25 -35.61 -18.31
CA GLN A 47 -4.08 -34.99 -18.93
C GLN A 47 -3.85 -33.52 -18.51
N SER A 48 -4.73 -32.91 -17.70
CA SER A 48 -4.54 -31.52 -17.25
C SER A 48 -3.46 -31.45 -16.15
N THR A 49 -2.49 -30.55 -16.30
CA THR A 49 -1.40 -30.29 -15.34
C THR A 49 -1.84 -29.66 -14.02
N LYS A 50 -3.14 -29.31 -13.87
CA LYS A 50 -3.71 -28.69 -12.65
C LYS A 50 -4.39 -29.68 -11.70
N PHE A 51 -4.44 -30.97 -12.07
CA PHE A 51 -4.92 -32.01 -11.16
C PHE A 51 -3.87 -32.23 -10.07
N ASN A 52 -4.18 -31.84 -8.83
CA ASN A 52 -3.28 -32.16 -7.72
C ASN A 52 -3.47 -33.64 -7.35
N THR A 53 -2.63 -34.48 -7.95
CA THR A 53 -2.61 -35.93 -7.77
C THR A 53 -2.46 -36.37 -6.32
N SER A 54 -1.94 -35.52 -5.42
CA SER A 54 -1.79 -35.84 -4.00
C SER A 54 -3.03 -35.56 -3.16
N SER A 55 -3.97 -34.72 -3.62
CA SER A 55 -5.16 -34.32 -2.84
C SER A 55 -6.50 -34.77 -3.43
N ASN A 56 -6.52 -35.32 -4.66
CA ASN A 56 -7.74 -35.71 -5.37
C ASN A 56 -8.82 -34.61 -5.46
N LYS A 57 -8.42 -33.34 -5.35
CA LYS A 57 -9.30 -32.18 -5.49
C LYS A 57 -9.22 -31.59 -6.89
N ILE A 58 -10.35 -31.05 -7.32
CA ILE A 58 -10.45 -30.19 -8.49
C ILE A 58 -10.13 -28.76 -8.06
N PHE A 59 -9.56 -27.98 -8.96
CA PHE A 59 -9.47 -26.53 -8.82
C PHE A 59 -10.13 -25.89 -10.05
N ASN A 60 -10.52 -24.62 -9.93
CA ASN A 60 -11.18 -23.92 -11.00
C ASN A 60 -10.28 -23.72 -12.23
N GLU A 61 -10.90 -23.75 -13.41
CA GLU A 61 -10.27 -23.37 -14.69
C GLU A 61 -11.03 -22.17 -15.27
N GLY A 62 -10.30 -21.14 -15.72
CA GLY A 62 -10.88 -19.98 -16.41
C GLY A 62 -11.83 -19.13 -15.55
N GLU A 63 -12.93 -18.66 -16.15
CA GLU A 63 -13.91 -17.73 -15.57
C GLU A 63 -14.97 -18.43 -14.69
N THR A 64 -14.62 -19.56 -14.06
CA THR A 64 -15.53 -20.36 -13.24
C THR A 64 -15.34 -20.10 -11.75
N LEU A 65 -16.30 -20.47 -10.91
CA LEU A 65 -16.23 -20.20 -9.45
C LEU A 65 -14.91 -20.74 -8.84
N ASP A 66 -14.30 -20.04 -7.90
CA ASP A 66 -13.25 -20.57 -7.03
C ASP A 66 -13.83 -21.67 -6.15
N PHE A 67 -13.59 -22.93 -6.55
CA PHE A 67 -13.98 -24.10 -5.80
C PHE A 67 -12.86 -25.13 -5.69
N SER A 68 -12.87 -25.91 -4.60
CA SER A 68 -11.98 -27.06 -4.44
C SER A 68 -12.67 -28.26 -3.78
N VAL A 69 -13.14 -29.20 -4.59
CA VAL A 69 -13.92 -30.37 -4.13
C VAL A 69 -13.51 -31.67 -4.83
N SER A 70 -13.85 -32.80 -4.24
CA SER A 70 -13.70 -34.13 -4.84
C SER A 70 -14.69 -34.38 -5.98
N LYS A 71 -14.39 -35.39 -6.82
CA LYS A 71 -15.34 -35.89 -7.84
C LYS A 71 -16.70 -36.26 -7.24
N LYS A 72 -16.68 -36.87 -6.05
CA LYS A 72 -17.88 -37.36 -5.35
C LYS A 72 -18.79 -36.20 -4.93
N ASN A 73 -18.21 -35.08 -4.51
CA ASN A 73 -18.96 -33.92 -4.04
C ASN A 73 -19.25 -32.88 -5.12
N LEU A 74 -18.73 -33.02 -6.33
CA LEU A 74 -18.94 -32.06 -7.41
C LEU A 74 -20.42 -31.77 -7.67
N GLN A 75 -21.26 -32.81 -7.78
CA GLN A 75 -22.70 -32.63 -8.03
C GLN A 75 -23.39 -31.85 -6.91
N ARG A 76 -23.11 -32.21 -5.64
CA ARG A 76 -23.67 -31.52 -4.47
C ARG A 76 -23.18 -30.06 -4.41
N ALA A 77 -21.91 -29.82 -4.68
CA ALA A 77 -21.33 -28.48 -4.74
C ALA A 77 -22.03 -27.61 -5.80
N MET A 78 -22.27 -28.15 -7.00
CA MET A 78 -22.97 -27.42 -8.06
C MET A 78 -24.41 -27.06 -7.67
N LEU A 79 -25.16 -27.97 -7.02
CA LEU A 79 -26.52 -27.71 -6.57
C LEU A 79 -26.57 -26.59 -5.50
N ILE A 80 -25.65 -26.64 -4.54
CA ILE A 80 -25.53 -25.62 -3.48
C ILE A 80 -25.16 -24.27 -4.08
N LEU A 81 -24.15 -24.22 -4.95
CA LEU A 81 -23.67 -22.98 -5.55
C LEU A 81 -24.68 -22.36 -6.51
N ASP A 82 -25.42 -23.17 -7.27
CA ASP A 82 -26.50 -22.69 -8.14
C ASP A 82 -27.61 -22.00 -7.33
N THR A 83 -28.05 -22.64 -6.25
CA THR A 83 -29.06 -22.10 -5.33
C THR A 83 -28.54 -20.82 -4.67
N PHE A 84 -27.30 -20.83 -4.19
CA PHE A 84 -26.65 -19.67 -3.56
C PHE A 84 -26.58 -18.48 -4.51
N ILE A 85 -26.05 -18.65 -5.72
CA ILE A 85 -25.85 -17.54 -6.67
C ILE A 85 -27.19 -16.94 -7.07
N LYS A 86 -28.17 -17.78 -7.44
CA LYS A 86 -29.52 -17.32 -7.81
C LYS A 86 -30.18 -16.54 -6.68
N ALA A 87 -30.01 -16.96 -5.43
CA ALA A 87 -30.52 -16.24 -4.27
C ALA A 87 -29.81 -14.90 -4.06
N VAL A 88 -28.48 -14.87 -4.15
CA VAL A 88 -27.68 -13.63 -4.05
C VAL A 88 -28.08 -12.62 -5.12
N GLU A 89 -28.27 -13.06 -6.37
CA GLU A 89 -28.67 -12.20 -7.49
C GLU A 89 -30.09 -11.66 -7.36
N LYS A 90 -31.03 -12.51 -6.93
CA LYS A 90 -32.41 -12.08 -6.64
C LYS A 90 -32.50 -11.05 -5.53
N ARG A 91 -31.52 -11.02 -4.62
CA ARG A 91 -31.40 -10.00 -3.57
C ARG A 91 -30.72 -8.71 -4.03
N GLY A 92 -30.40 -8.60 -5.33
CA GLY A 92 -29.84 -7.39 -5.93
C GLY A 92 -28.32 -7.30 -5.88
N HIS A 93 -27.64 -8.38 -5.47
CA HIS A 93 -26.17 -8.47 -5.50
C HIS A 93 -25.71 -9.14 -6.78
N SER A 94 -24.40 -9.20 -7.02
CA SER A 94 -23.85 -9.91 -8.18
C SER A 94 -22.74 -10.87 -7.77
N VAL A 95 -22.60 -11.97 -8.48
CA VAL A 95 -21.49 -12.91 -8.29
C VAL A 95 -20.62 -12.90 -9.53
N VAL A 96 -19.34 -12.60 -9.36
CA VAL A 96 -18.39 -12.48 -10.47
C VAL A 96 -17.15 -13.33 -10.21
N ASN A 97 -16.55 -13.85 -11.28
CA ASN A 97 -15.20 -14.35 -11.24
C ASN A 97 -14.24 -13.26 -11.73
N LYS A 98 -13.17 -13.00 -10.98
CA LYS A 98 -12.07 -12.16 -11.42
C LYS A 98 -10.75 -12.86 -11.09
N GLU A 99 -9.92 -13.06 -12.11
CA GLU A 99 -8.58 -13.65 -11.97
C GLU A 99 -8.59 -15.01 -11.22
N GLY A 100 -9.63 -15.81 -11.45
CA GLY A 100 -9.77 -17.13 -10.81
C GLY A 100 -10.24 -17.09 -9.36
N SER A 101 -10.62 -15.93 -8.82
CA SER A 101 -11.31 -15.82 -7.51
C SER A 101 -12.77 -15.42 -7.70
N THR A 102 -13.66 -15.97 -6.86
CA THR A 102 -15.08 -15.57 -6.84
C THR A 102 -15.29 -14.41 -5.88
N TYR A 103 -16.09 -13.44 -6.31
CA TYR A 103 -16.50 -12.31 -5.49
C TYR A 103 -18.02 -12.17 -5.50
N VAL A 104 -18.59 -11.90 -4.32
CA VAL A 104 -19.94 -11.35 -4.20
C VAL A 104 -19.83 -9.84 -4.12
N ILE A 105 -20.41 -9.13 -5.07
CA ILE A 105 -20.44 -7.67 -5.10
C ILE A 105 -21.66 -7.21 -4.34
N ASN A 106 -21.43 -6.56 -3.20
CA ASN A 106 -22.48 -5.96 -2.37
C ASN A 106 -22.13 -4.50 -2.10
N SER A 107 -23.03 -3.56 -2.40
CA SER A 107 -22.82 -2.12 -2.18
C SER A 107 -21.53 -1.60 -2.84
N GLY A 108 -21.13 -2.21 -3.96
CA GLY A 108 -19.87 -1.92 -4.67
C GLY A 108 -18.62 -2.58 -4.07
N GLU A 109 -18.73 -3.27 -2.92
CA GLU A 109 -17.61 -3.95 -2.27
C GLU A 109 -17.47 -5.40 -2.76
N PRO A 110 -16.26 -5.81 -3.20
CA PRO A 110 -16.01 -7.16 -3.68
C PRO A 110 -15.64 -8.12 -2.53
N LEU A 111 -16.61 -8.90 -2.05
CA LEU A 111 -16.40 -9.89 -1.00
C LEU A 111 -15.87 -11.20 -1.58
N ARG A 112 -14.58 -11.49 -1.37
CA ARG A 112 -13.95 -12.71 -1.88
C ARG A 112 -14.48 -13.95 -1.16
N ILE A 113 -14.96 -14.92 -1.93
CA ILE A 113 -15.40 -16.22 -1.41
C ILE A 113 -14.72 -17.39 -2.12
N ARG A 114 -14.62 -18.52 -1.42
CA ARG A 114 -14.21 -19.82 -1.97
C ARG A 114 -15.15 -20.92 -1.51
N PHE A 115 -15.51 -21.81 -2.41
CA PHE A 115 -16.18 -23.06 -2.05
C PHE A 115 -15.14 -24.16 -1.86
N TRP A 116 -15.10 -24.86 -0.73
CA TRP A 116 -14.07 -25.87 -0.51
C TRP A 116 -14.58 -27.09 0.25
N GLU A 117 -14.07 -28.26 -0.11
CA GLU A 117 -14.19 -29.48 0.66
C GLU A 117 -13.02 -29.55 1.64
N LYS A 118 -13.33 -29.71 2.93
CA LYS A 118 -12.30 -29.74 3.97
C LYS A 118 -11.44 -30.99 3.84
N SER A 119 -10.15 -30.80 4.08
CA SER A 119 -9.17 -31.87 4.22
C SER A 119 -8.72 -31.97 5.67
N ARG A 120 -8.39 -33.18 6.12
CA ARG A 120 -7.64 -33.42 7.36
C ARG A 120 -6.28 -34.03 7.03
N TYR A 121 -5.28 -33.68 7.82
CA TYR A 121 -3.95 -34.28 7.71
C TYR A 121 -3.99 -35.73 8.21
N ILE A 122 -3.23 -36.59 7.54
CA ILE A 122 -3.01 -37.97 7.96
C ILE A 122 -1.52 -38.13 8.27
N GLU A 123 -1.21 -38.70 9.43
CA GLU A 123 0.16 -39.13 9.70
C GLU A 123 0.48 -40.37 8.88
N ASN A 124 1.52 -40.26 8.04
CA ASN A 124 2.06 -41.40 7.32
C ASN A 124 3.42 -41.75 7.94
N HIS A 125 3.46 -42.82 8.73
CA HIS A 125 4.65 -43.24 9.49
C HIS A 125 5.77 -43.81 8.60
N ASP A 126 5.45 -44.19 7.36
CA ASP A 126 6.40 -44.83 6.43
C ASP A 126 7.23 -43.81 5.62
N ASN A 127 6.86 -42.53 5.64
CA ASN A 127 7.50 -41.51 4.82
C ASN A 127 7.93 -40.30 5.65
N LYS A 128 9.25 -40.06 5.76
CA LYS A 128 9.85 -38.96 6.56
C LYS A 128 9.43 -37.54 6.13
N TRP A 129 8.73 -37.41 5.00
CA TRP A 129 8.21 -36.15 4.45
C TRP A 129 6.67 -36.07 4.44
N SER A 130 5.99 -36.90 5.25
CA SER A 130 4.53 -37.11 5.24
C SER A 130 3.64 -35.98 5.76
N PHE A 131 4.20 -34.83 6.16
CA PHE A 131 3.42 -33.68 6.69
C PHE A 131 2.45 -33.03 5.67
N ARG A 132 2.29 -33.61 4.47
CA ARG A 132 1.38 -33.14 3.42
C ARG A 132 0.34 -34.15 3.00
N ASP A 133 0.31 -35.36 3.56
CA ASP A 133 -0.73 -36.32 3.23
C ASP A 133 -2.04 -35.85 3.87
N THR A 134 -3.05 -35.69 3.03
CA THR A 134 -4.37 -35.22 3.46
C THR A 134 -5.46 -36.10 2.87
N GLU A 135 -6.46 -36.40 3.68
CA GLU A 135 -7.71 -37.01 3.22
C GLU A 135 -8.85 -36.02 3.23
N LEU A 136 -9.76 -36.20 2.29
CA LEU A 136 -10.97 -35.40 2.15
C LEU A 136 -12.00 -35.85 3.16
N THR A 137 -12.54 -34.92 3.94
CA THR A 137 -13.54 -35.26 4.98
C THR A 137 -14.94 -35.44 4.41
N GLY A 138 -15.19 -35.01 3.17
CA GLY A 138 -16.53 -34.95 2.60
C GLY A 138 -17.33 -33.72 3.00
N GLU A 139 -16.81 -32.88 3.89
CA GLU A 139 -17.50 -31.71 4.43
C GLU A 139 -17.28 -30.49 3.53
N LEU A 140 -18.37 -29.90 3.04
CA LEU A 140 -18.35 -28.73 2.16
C LEU A 140 -18.47 -27.44 2.97
N PHE A 141 -17.76 -26.40 2.54
CA PHE A 141 -17.72 -25.09 3.19
C PHE A 141 -17.69 -23.96 2.16
N ILE A 142 -18.29 -22.83 2.50
CA ILE A 142 -18.04 -21.51 1.90
C ILE A 142 -17.12 -20.75 2.85
N GLN A 143 -16.02 -20.21 2.32
CA GLN A 143 -15.08 -19.35 3.04
C GLN A 143 -15.18 -17.93 2.50
N TYR A 144 -15.11 -16.96 3.39
CA TYR A 144 -14.98 -15.54 3.08
C TYR A 144 -13.62 -15.03 3.56
N PHE A 145 -12.97 -14.24 2.70
CA PHE A 145 -11.65 -13.69 2.92
C PHE A 145 -11.72 -12.17 2.93
N LYS A 146 -11.36 -11.55 4.04
CA LYS A 146 -11.27 -10.08 4.13
C LYS A 146 -9.93 -9.58 3.60
N ILE A 147 -8.83 -10.26 3.94
CA ILE A 147 -7.47 -9.85 3.57
C ILE A 147 -6.72 -11.03 2.93
N SER A 148 -6.37 -10.88 1.65
CA SER A 148 -5.57 -11.86 0.91
C SER A 148 -6.13 -13.29 1.07
N ASN A 149 -5.37 -14.22 1.64
CA ASN A 149 -5.74 -15.61 1.85
C ASN A 149 -6.12 -15.93 3.32
N TYR A 150 -6.32 -14.91 4.17
CA TYR A 150 -6.81 -15.12 5.53
C TYR A 150 -8.34 -15.32 5.52
N VAL A 151 -8.77 -16.50 5.98
CA VAL A 151 -10.19 -16.83 6.11
C VAL A 151 -10.74 -16.09 7.33
N GLU A 152 -11.49 -15.03 7.09
CA GLU A 152 -12.18 -14.27 8.13
C GLU A 152 -13.36 -15.07 8.68
N ARG A 153 -14.10 -15.74 7.79
CA ARG A 153 -15.27 -16.52 8.16
C ARG A 153 -15.46 -17.72 7.26
N GLN A 154 -15.99 -18.80 7.83
CA GLN A 154 -16.40 -19.97 7.05
C GLN A 154 -17.68 -20.58 7.59
N TRP A 155 -18.47 -21.15 6.69
CA TRP A 155 -19.70 -21.88 6.98
C TRP A 155 -19.64 -23.18 6.22
N GLY A 156 -19.95 -24.30 6.86
CA GLY A 156 -19.93 -25.59 6.18
C GLY A 156 -20.69 -26.66 6.91
N ASP A 157 -20.57 -27.87 6.41
CA ASP A 157 -21.13 -29.05 7.03
C ASP A 157 -20.65 -29.21 8.47
N THR A 158 -21.53 -29.75 9.30
CA THR A 158 -21.20 -30.24 10.63
C THR A 158 -21.84 -31.62 10.82
N ALA A 159 -21.57 -32.25 11.96
CA ALA A 159 -22.21 -33.50 12.35
C ALA A 159 -23.75 -33.45 12.35
N HIS A 160 -24.36 -32.26 12.47
CA HIS A 160 -25.81 -32.10 12.66
C HIS A 160 -26.52 -31.27 11.60
N THR A 161 -25.80 -30.54 10.76
CA THR A 161 -26.39 -29.60 9.80
C THR A 161 -25.56 -29.57 8.53
N LYS A 162 -26.22 -29.52 7.38
CA LYS A 162 -25.54 -29.43 6.10
C LYS A 162 -25.32 -27.97 5.70
N LEU A 163 -24.45 -27.75 4.72
CA LEU A 163 -24.19 -26.42 4.17
C LEU A 163 -25.41 -25.83 3.46
N GLU A 164 -26.19 -26.65 2.75
CA GLU A 164 -27.46 -26.26 2.12
C GLU A 164 -28.44 -25.63 3.13
N ASP A 165 -28.50 -26.15 4.35
CA ASP A 165 -29.36 -25.64 5.42
C ASP A 165 -28.88 -24.29 5.98
N LYS A 166 -27.69 -23.82 5.57
CA LYS A 166 -27.04 -22.61 6.07
C LYS A 166 -26.96 -21.50 5.04
N LEU A 167 -27.59 -21.65 3.86
CA LEU A 167 -27.48 -20.64 2.81
C LEU A 167 -27.97 -19.26 3.27
N ALA A 168 -29.07 -19.19 4.04
CA ALA A 168 -29.55 -17.92 4.58
C ALA A 168 -28.49 -17.26 5.49
N ARG A 169 -27.86 -18.07 6.34
CA ARG A 169 -26.76 -17.65 7.23
C ARG A 169 -25.58 -17.10 6.45
N VAL A 170 -25.18 -17.77 5.36
CA VAL A 170 -24.06 -17.34 4.51
C VAL A 170 -24.38 -16.00 3.86
N ILE A 171 -25.53 -15.90 3.19
CA ILE A 171 -25.95 -14.69 2.46
C ILE A 171 -26.06 -13.51 3.42
N GLY A 172 -26.81 -13.65 4.53
CA GLY A 172 -26.98 -12.54 5.49
C GLY A 172 -25.67 -12.11 6.15
N SER A 173 -24.72 -13.04 6.36
CA SER A 173 -23.39 -12.67 6.85
C SER A 173 -22.59 -11.89 5.81
N LEU A 174 -22.63 -12.30 4.54
CA LEU A 174 -21.98 -11.57 3.45
C LEU A 174 -22.61 -10.17 3.27
N GLU A 175 -23.92 -10.04 3.42
CA GLU A 175 -24.58 -8.73 3.38
C GLU A 175 -24.11 -7.79 4.49
N TYR A 176 -23.99 -8.32 5.71
CA TYR A 176 -23.41 -7.59 6.82
C TYR A 176 -21.95 -7.18 6.54
N PHE A 177 -21.12 -8.10 6.05
CA PHE A 177 -19.72 -7.79 5.74
C PHE A 177 -19.58 -6.77 4.62
N GLY A 178 -20.41 -6.85 3.57
CA GLY A 178 -20.43 -5.87 2.48
C GLY A 178 -20.75 -4.47 2.97
N LYS A 179 -21.77 -4.33 3.81
CA LYS A 179 -22.12 -3.04 4.43
C LYS A 179 -20.97 -2.51 5.28
N LYS A 180 -20.38 -3.36 6.14
CA LYS A 180 -19.27 -2.96 7.01
C LYS A 180 -18.03 -2.55 6.21
N GLU A 181 -17.65 -3.29 5.18
CA GLU A 181 -16.51 -2.94 4.33
C GLU A 181 -16.72 -1.62 3.59
N HIS A 182 -17.96 -1.34 3.17
CA HIS A 182 -18.33 -0.08 2.52
C HIS A 182 -18.13 1.10 3.45
N GLU A 183 -18.65 1.01 4.68
CA GLU A 183 -18.47 2.03 5.72
C GLU A 183 -16.99 2.26 6.04
N GLU A 184 -16.23 1.18 6.27
CA GLU A 184 -14.79 1.26 6.53
C GLU A 184 -14.02 1.89 5.35
N ARG A 185 -14.45 1.67 4.10
CA ARG A 185 -13.82 2.30 2.92
C ARG A 185 -14.09 3.81 2.90
N LEU A 186 -15.32 4.24 3.13
CA LEU A 186 -15.67 5.66 3.18
C LEU A 186 -14.91 6.41 4.28
N GLU A 187 -14.79 5.81 5.47
CA GLU A 187 -13.99 6.37 6.57
C GLU A 187 -12.52 6.52 6.20
N ARG A 188 -11.92 5.49 5.59
CA ARG A 188 -10.53 5.53 5.11
C ARG A 188 -10.34 6.61 4.05
N GLU A 189 -11.23 6.72 3.08
CA GLU A 189 -11.16 7.72 2.01
C GLU A 189 -11.24 9.15 2.58
N ALA A 190 -12.15 9.39 3.53
CA ALA A 190 -12.26 10.68 4.22
C ALA A 190 -11.01 11.02 5.02
N TYR A 191 -10.47 10.06 5.77
CA TYR A 191 -9.24 10.22 6.53
C TYR A 191 -8.05 10.56 5.63
N TRP A 192 -7.81 9.78 4.58
CA TRP A 192 -6.70 10.01 3.65
C TRP A 192 -6.81 11.33 2.88
N LYS A 193 -8.04 11.79 2.60
CA LYS A 193 -8.26 13.11 2.02
C LYS A 193 -7.75 14.22 2.95
N GLN A 194 -8.12 14.18 4.23
CA GLN A 194 -7.66 15.16 5.22
C GLN A 194 -6.14 15.12 5.43
N GLN A 195 -5.52 13.93 5.42
CA GLN A 195 -4.07 13.80 5.56
C GLN A 195 -3.33 14.41 4.36
N ARG A 196 -3.78 14.13 3.13
CA ARG A 196 -3.18 14.73 1.91
C ARG A 196 -3.24 16.26 1.90
N GLU A 197 -4.34 16.84 2.37
CA GLU A 197 -4.46 18.31 2.49
C GLU A 197 -3.46 18.87 3.50
N LYS A 198 -3.32 18.24 4.68
CA LYS A 198 -2.32 18.64 5.69
C LYS A 198 -0.88 18.49 5.19
N GLU A 199 -0.57 17.36 4.55
CA GLU A 199 0.75 17.10 3.97
C GLU A 199 1.10 18.11 2.88
N ALA A 200 0.15 18.49 2.02
CA ALA A 200 0.36 19.50 0.99
C ALA A 200 0.70 20.87 1.58
N ILE A 201 -0.06 21.32 2.59
CA ILE A 201 0.21 22.58 3.31
C ILE A 201 1.59 22.53 3.97
N GLN A 202 1.91 21.43 4.67
CA GLN A 202 3.20 21.29 5.35
C GLN A 202 4.37 21.27 4.37
N LYS A 203 4.21 20.58 3.24
CA LYS A 203 5.23 20.53 2.18
C LYS A 203 5.46 21.93 1.58
N GLU A 204 4.41 22.69 1.32
CA GLU A 204 4.53 24.06 0.82
C GLU A 204 5.21 24.98 1.83
N LEU A 205 4.82 24.92 3.11
CA LEU A 205 5.46 25.69 4.17
C LEU A 205 6.95 25.34 4.30
N ASN A 206 7.29 24.06 4.27
CA ASN A 206 8.69 23.61 4.35
C ASN A 206 9.49 24.06 3.12
N ALA A 207 8.91 24.00 1.92
CA ALA A 207 9.56 24.50 0.71
C ALA A 207 9.84 26.01 0.81
N ARG A 208 8.86 26.81 1.26
CA ARG A 208 9.03 28.26 1.48
C ARG A 208 10.14 28.54 2.49
N LYS A 209 10.13 27.86 3.64
CA LYS A 209 11.18 27.98 4.67
C LYS A 209 12.57 27.66 4.11
N GLN A 210 12.69 26.60 3.33
CA GLN A 210 13.97 26.21 2.73
C GLN A 210 14.47 27.23 1.70
N THR A 211 13.57 27.73 0.84
CA THR A 211 13.90 28.77 -0.15
C THR A 211 14.35 30.07 0.53
N GLU A 212 13.63 30.51 1.56
CA GLU A 212 13.96 31.71 2.33
C GLU A 212 15.29 31.54 3.06
N PHE A 213 15.52 30.39 3.71
CA PHE A 213 16.78 30.08 4.38
C PHE A 213 17.96 30.07 3.41
N ASN A 214 17.81 29.46 2.22
CA ASN A 214 18.87 29.45 1.21
C ASN A 214 19.19 30.86 0.72
N SER A 215 18.15 31.66 0.46
CA SER A 215 18.30 33.06 0.03
C SER A 215 19.00 33.89 1.11
N PHE A 216 18.64 33.69 2.38
CA PHE A 216 19.30 34.34 3.51
C PHE A 216 20.77 33.90 3.66
N LYS A 217 21.08 32.61 3.49
CA LYS A 217 22.46 32.09 3.52
C LYS A 217 23.31 32.75 2.43
N THR A 218 22.79 32.86 1.21
CA THR A 218 23.48 33.54 0.10
C THR A 218 23.70 35.02 0.40
N LEU A 219 22.67 35.72 0.87
CA LEU A 219 22.77 37.13 1.25
C LEU A 219 23.84 37.37 2.33
N LEU A 220 23.86 36.52 3.37
CA LEU A 220 24.84 36.61 4.45
C LEU A 220 26.27 36.37 3.94
N SER A 221 26.48 35.34 3.11
CA SER A 221 27.78 35.07 2.49
C SER A 221 28.25 36.26 1.65
N GLN A 222 27.39 36.80 0.79
CA GLN A 222 27.71 37.96 -0.04
C GLN A 222 28.01 39.21 0.80
N SER A 223 27.24 39.48 1.86
CA SER A 223 27.48 40.61 2.75
C SER A 223 28.84 40.51 3.44
N LEU A 224 29.20 39.33 3.94
CA LEU A 224 30.50 39.10 4.57
C LEU A 224 31.65 39.24 3.58
N ARG A 225 31.49 38.75 2.34
CA ARG A 225 32.48 38.91 1.28
C ARG A 225 32.72 40.39 0.96
N TYR A 226 31.63 41.15 0.80
CA TYR A 226 31.69 42.59 0.57
C TYR A 226 32.42 43.31 1.72
N GLU A 227 32.08 43.04 2.98
CA GLU A 227 32.73 43.65 4.15
C GLU A 227 34.24 43.44 4.14
N LYS A 228 34.69 42.22 3.86
CA LYS A 228 36.13 41.90 3.79
C LYS A 228 36.81 42.56 2.60
N ALA A 229 36.16 42.63 1.44
CA ALA A 229 36.71 43.37 0.29
C ALA A 229 36.89 44.86 0.62
N GLN A 230 35.91 45.48 1.29
CA GLN A 230 36.03 46.85 1.78
C GLN A 230 37.19 47.01 2.77
N ALA A 231 37.36 46.05 3.70
CA ALA A 231 38.47 46.05 4.63
C ALA A 231 39.84 45.98 3.93
N ILE A 232 39.99 45.15 2.89
CA ILE A 232 41.21 45.09 2.08
C ILE A 232 41.46 46.44 1.38
N ARG A 233 40.44 47.02 0.74
CA ARG A 233 40.57 48.33 0.06
C ARG A 233 40.95 49.45 1.04
N ALA A 234 40.34 49.46 2.22
CA ALA A 234 40.65 50.41 3.29
C ALA A 234 42.09 50.25 3.79
N PHE A 235 42.55 49.01 3.98
CA PHE A 235 43.93 48.72 4.38
C PHE A 235 44.95 49.18 3.34
N VAL A 236 44.73 48.85 2.05
CA VAL A 236 45.61 49.33 0.97
C VAL A 236 45.66 50.86 0.91
N SER A 237 44.51 51.52 1.05
CA SER A 237 44.43 52.99 1.07
C SER A 237 45.17 53.59 2.27
N HIS A 238 45.12 52.91 3.44
CA HIS A 238 45.88 53.32 4.61
C HIS A 238 47.40 53.19 4.41
N ILE A 239 47.87 52.12 3.77
CA ILE A 239 49.29 51.94 3.43
C ILE A 239 49.77 52.98 2.41
N GLU A 240 48.97 53.26 1.37
CA GLU A 240 49.28 54.28 0.36
C GLU A 240 49.43 55.67 0.99
N ALA A 241 48.58 56.00 1.99
CA ALA A 241 48.68 57.24 2.75
C ALA A 241 49.85 57.28 3.74
N ASN A 242 50.51 56.14 4.04
CA ASN A 242 51.59 56.03 5.02
C ASN A 242 52.81 55.28 4.44
N PRO A 243 53.60 55.90 3.54
CA PRO A 243 54.67 55.23 2.78
C PRO A 243 55.85 54.70 3.61
N HIS A 244 55.90 55.04 4.90
CA HIS A 244 56.94 54.62 5.84
C HIS A 244 56.63 53.25 6.48
N LEU A 245 55.43 52.70 6.27
CA LEU A 245 55.05 51.38 6.75
C LEU A 245 55.65 50.29 5.85
N THR A 246 56.36 49.34 6.45
CA THR A 246 56.90 48.17 5.74
C THR A 246 55.93 47.00 5.88
N ILE A 247 55.49 46.44 4.74
CA ILE A 247 54.67 45.22 4.71
C ILE A 247 55.58 44.02 4.49
N GLU A 248 55.53 43.07 5.43
CA GLU A 248 56.29 41.83 5.36
C GLU A 248 55.94 41.01 4.09
N GLY A 249 56.94 40.46 3.41
CA GLY A 249 56.75 39.63 2.22
C GLY A 249 56.52 40.39 0.90
N THR A 250 56.80 41.70 0.85
CA THR A 250 56.66 42.52 -0.37
C THR A 250 58.02 43.03 -0.89
N TYR A 251 58.31 42.78 -2.18
CA TYR A 251 59.54 43.28 -2.85
C TYR A 251 59.31 44.60 -3.61
N ASN A 252 58.07 44.85 -4.04
CA ASN A 252 57.63 46.07 -4.71
C ASN A 252 56.24 46.49 -4.16
N LEU A 253 56.19 47.60 -3.42
CA LEU A 253 54.99 48.07 -2.73
C LEU A 253 53.87 48.47 -3.72
N GLN A 254 54.22 49.08 -4.85
CA GLN A 254 53.22 49.53 -5.84
C GLN A 254 52.56 48.35 -6.55
N GLU A 255 53.35 47.36 -6.97
CA GLU A 255 52.82 46.12 -7.55
C GLU A 255 51.97 45.36 -6.54
N TRP A 256 52.39 45.30 -5.28
CA TRP A 256 51.61 44.67 -4.22
C TRP A 256 50.27 45.39 -3.96
N MET A 257 50.24 46.72 -3.93
CA MET A 257 48.99 47.48 -3.76
C MET A 257 48.03 47.28 -4.94
N SER A 258 48.54 47.23 -6.17
CA SER A 258 47.74 46.91 -7.36
C SER A 258 47.18 45.49 -7.29
N TRP A 259 48.00 44.51 -6.90
CA TRP A 259 47.58 43.13 -6.69
C TRP A 259 46.51 43.03 -5.60
N ALA A 260 46.70 43.68 -4.45
CA ALA A 260 45.76 43.63 -3.33
C ALA A 260 44.39 44.25 -3.68
N ARG A 261 44.37 45.34 -4.47
CA ARG A 261 43.15 45.93 -5.03
C ARG A 261 42.44 44.98 -5.98
N ALA A 262 43.17 44.37 -6.92
CA ALA A 262 42.62 43.37 -7.83
C ALA A 262 42.03 42.16 -7.08
N LYS A 263 42.68 41.71 -5.99
CA LYS A 263 42.14 40.66 -5.13
C LYS A 263 40.86 41.07 -4.39
N ALA A 264 40.76 42.32 -3.94
CA ALA A 264 39.53 42.83 -3.35
C ALA A 264 38.38 42.88 -4.37
N ASP A 265 38.65 43.30 -5.61
CA ASP A 265 37.66 43.38 -6.70
C ASP A 265 37.21 42.00 -7.20
N TRP A 266 38.10 41.01 -7.16
CA TRP A 266 37.74 39.60 -7.41
C TRP A 266 36.88 39.02 -6.30
N TYR A 267 37.19 39.34 -5.05
CA TYR A 267 36.48 38.80 -3.89
C TYR A 267 35.10 39.44 -3.67
N ASP A 268 34.95 40.72 -3.99
CA ASP A 268 33.73 41.50 -3.85
C ASP A 268 32.61 40.97 -4.76
N PRO A 269 31.47 40.50 -4.20
CA PRO A 269 30.38 39.95 -5.00
C PRO A 269 29.65 41.00 -5.85
N THR A 270 29.91 42.29 -5.67
CA THR A 270 29.33 43.37 -6.49
C THR A 270 30.20 43.75 -7.69
N VAL A 271 31.47 43.34 -7.70
CA VAL A 271 32.44 43.63 -8.78
C VAL A 271 32.79 42.37 -9.55
N GLU A 272 33.10 41.28 -8.83
CA GLU A 272 33.35 39.93 -9.38
C GLU A 272 34.35 39.92 -10.55
N SER A 273 35.45 40.69 -10.43
CA SER A 273 36.47 40.74 -11.48
C SER A 273 37.16 39.38 -11.63
N LYS A 274 37.58 39.02 -12.85
CA LYS A 274 38.33 37.77 -13.07
C LYS A 274 39.72 37.85 -12.45
N ASP A 275 40.09 36.82 -11.70
CA ASP A 275 41.46 36.62 -11.21
C ASP A 275 42.17 35.56 -12.06
N GLU A 276 43.39 35.84 -12.50
CA GLU A 276 44.12 34.93 -13.40
C GLU A 276 44.53 33.61 -12.73
N VAL A 277 44.65 33.59 -11.39
CA VAL A 277 45.21 32.45 -10.64
C VAL A 277 44.12 31.70 -9.85
N LEU A 278 43.14 32.42 -9.29
CA LEU A 278 42.13 31.87 -8.37
C LEU A 278 40.72 31.81 -8.97
N SER A 279 40.57 31.93 -10.30
CA SER A 279 39.27 31.81 -10.98
C SER A 279 38.94 30.37 -11.38
N PRO A 280 37.68 29.91 -11.23
CA PRO A 280 36.55 30.63 -10.66
C PRO A 280 36.54 30.60 -9.11
N PHE A 281 35.91 31.61 -8.51
CA PHE A 281 35.60 31.59 -7.07
C PHE A 281 34.69 30.39 -6.78
N GLY A 282 35.00 29.60 -5.75
CA GLY A 282 34.34 28.31 -5.47
C GLY A 282 34.48 27.89 -4.00
N GLU A 283 33.82 26.80 -3.61
CA GLU A 283 33.68 26.33 -2.21
C GLU A 283 35.00 26.27 -1.42
N PHE A 284 36.09 25.88 -2.08
CA PHE A 284 37.44 25.84 -1.48
C PHE A 284 37.91 27.20 -0.94
N HIS A 285 37.51 28.30 -1.58
CA HIS A 285 37.88 29.65 -1.17
C HIS A 285 37.03 30.15 0.01
N GLU A 286 35.80 29.66 0.18
CA GLU A 286 34.96 29.97 1.36
C GLU A 286 35.50 29.27 2.61
N ASP A 287 35.89 27.99 2.50
CA ASP A 287 36.42 27.19 3.60
C ASP A 287 37.73 27.75 4.17
N LEU A 288 38.60 28.30 3.31
CA LEU A 288 39.90 28.87 3.69
C LEU A 288 39.77 30.17 4.53
N LEU A 289 38.67 30.91 4.36
CA LEU A 289 38.52 32.27 4.92
C LEU A 289 37.61 32.35 6.14
N PHE A 290 36.61 31.47 6.24
CA PHE A 290 35.60 31.56 7.30
C PHE A 290 35.76 30.51 8.41
N GLY A 291 36.55 29.46 8.18
CA GLY A 291 36.67 28.31 9.09
C GLY A 291 35.34 27.55 9.17
N LYS A 292 35.36 26.22 9.00
CA LYS A 292 34.14 25.41 9.02
C LYS A 292 33.25 25.71 10.24
N LYS A 293 32.14 26.40 10.01
CA LYS A 293 30.92 26.23 10.79
C LYS A 293 29.90 25.62 9.86
N GLU A 294 29.72 24.31 9.99
CA GLU A 294 28.53 23.64 9.45
C GLU A 294 27.32 24.29 10.11
N ILE A 295 26.67 25.19 9.37
CA ILE A 295 25.32 25.59 9.70
C ILE A 295 24.47 24.44 9.18
N ASP A 296 24.22 23.46 10.05
CA ASP A 296 23.26 22.39 9.79
C ASP A 296 22.00 23.03 9.23
N GLY A 297 21.55 22.52 8.07
CA GLY A 297 20.42 23.07 7.34
C GLY A 297 19.19 23.25 8.24
N TYR A 298 18.24 24.07 7.80
CA TYR A 298 17.03 24.37 8.56
C TYR A 298 16.37 23.08 9.07
N ASN A 299 16.51 22.82 10.37
CA ASN A 299 16.29 21.51 10.94
C ASN A 299 14.79 21.27 11.13
N LEU A 300 14.15 20.66 10.14
CA LEU A 300 12.71 20.42 10.10
C LEU A 300 12.22 19.35 11.10
N SER A 301 13.12 18.63 11.78
CA SER A 301 12.78 17.51 12.68
C SER A 301 12.61 17.90 14.16
N ASN A 302 12.74 19.18 14.52
CA ASN A 302 12.62 19.68 15.91
C ASN A 302 11.41 20.62 16.15
N LEU A 303 10.33 20.52 15.36
CA LEU A 303 9.07 21.23 15.60
C LEU A 303 7.89 20.28 15.64
#